data_AF-A0A6M1RYD0-F1
#
_entry.id   AF-A0A6M1RYD0-F1
#
_cell.length_a   1.000
_cell.length_b   1.000
_cell.length_c   1.000
_cell.angle_alpha   90.00
_cell.angle_beta   90.00
_cell.angle_gamma   90.00
#
_symmetry.space_group_name_H-M   'P 1'
#
loop_
_entity.id
_entity.type
_entity.pdbx_description
1 polymer ?
#
loop_
_entity_poly.entity_id
_entity_poly.type
_entity_poly.pdbx_seq_one_letter_code
_entity_poly.pdbx_strand_id
1 'polypeptide(L)'
;MQGQVAGQPLETHRNLQAVNADGTSAWSGSFPFRLRGVLLNNPEDLLDPTPNFLPWDGGANAGRMGGEWQVFLQAVDPEDRGGTACWMGQNYGNLAWLRNSELSYTNRAWVSEILRLEHDPETGHRFRAGDLVEVTVRQSLFYGGKRNINEGHSIDPQYDFSFTLLSAGYGLPEPELVPLSELVRPDDGNPETSEEIFDPTRATGCEHWQGMRIRIPGLQLVSDPALTNRLGARFYGTNGWNPALPWGQRRCTVTDGAGRYFTLRHPRYSLGPVPSGVFDAIGILNQESGSGIQGTNGYELIVQQIVLPPPEVDIARAVVVHWPDNGTAYMLESSPQLADPVWSPVPLPVVRAEGRCMVVLPPQEAQRYFRLRMP
;
A
#
# COMPACT_ATOMS: atom_id res chain seq x y z
N MET A 1 14.41 7.78 32.16
CA MET A 1 13.46 7.39 33.22
C MET A 1 12.57 8.60 33.51
N GLN A 2 11.53 8.80 32.68
CA GLN A 2 10.42 9.71 32.96
C GLN A 2 9.20 8.83 33.18
N GLY A 3 8.53 9.04 34.31
CA GLY A 3 7.53 8.12 34.84
C GLY A 3 6.32 7.96 33.93
N GLN A 4 5.74 6.76 33.98
CA GLN A 4 4.32 6.56 33.69
C GLN A 4 3.54 7.62 34.47
N VAL A 5 2.98 8.59 33.76
CA VAL A 5 2.01 9.52 34.34
C VAL A 5 0.68 8.78 34.39
N ALA A 6 0.40 8.14 35.52
CA ALA A 6 -0.95 7.73 35.85
C ALA A 6 -1.87 8.96 35.75
N GLY A 7 -2.89 8.91 34.87
CA GLY A 7 -3.93 9.94 34.77
C GLY A 7 -4.20 10.54 33.39
N GLN A 8 -3.52 10.13 32.31
CA GLN A 8 -3.87 10.60 30.97
C GLN A 8 -5.14 9.90 30.43
N PRO A 9 -6.12 10.66 29.90
CA PRO A 9 -7.34 10.08 29.34
C PRO A 9 -7.00 9.19 28.13
N LEU A 10 -7.71 8.07 27.99
CA LEU A 10 -7.71 7.28 26.77
C LEU A 10 -8.65 7.96 25.77
N GLU A 11 -8.16 8.24 24.58
CA GLU A 11 -8.93 8.75 23.44
C GLU A 11 -9.25 7.59 22.49
N THR A 12 -10.35 7.74 21.75
CA THR A 12 -10.76 6.80 20.71
C THR A 12 -10.32 7.27 19.32
N HIS A 13 -9.97 6.34 18.44
CA HIS A 13 -9.71 6.63 17.03
C HIS A 13 -10.91 7.31 16.38
N ARG A 14 -12.13 6.83 16.67
CA ARG A 14 -13.37 7.40 16.14
C ARG A 14 -13.52 8.88 16.46
N ASN A 15 -13.30 9.26 17.72
CA ASN A 15 -13.43 10.66 18.15
C ASN A 15 -12.26 11.52 17.65
N LEU A 16 -11.03 10.99 17.67
CA LEU A 16 -9.86 11.71 17.17
C LEU A 16 -9.97 12.05 15.67
N GLN A 17 -10.56 11.15 14.89
CA GLN A 17 -10.80 11.32 13.45
C GLN A 17 -12.17 11.93 13.12
N ALA A 18 -12.91 12.45 14.11
CA ALA A 18 -14.19 13.10 13.84
C ALA A 18 -14.01 14.34 12.95
N VAL A 19 -14.89 14.51 11.97
CA VAL A 19 -14.88 15.62 11.01
C VAL A 19 -16.24 16.29 10.89
N ASN A 20 -16.26 17.56 10.50
CA ASN A 20 -17.44 18.33 10.16
C ASN A 20 -17.88 18.02 8.72
N ALA A 21 -19.03 18.56 8.31
CA ALA A 21 -19.57 18.37 6.96
C ALA A 21 -18.66 18.90 5.83
N ASP A 22 -17.77 19.83 6.12
CA ASP A 22 -16.77 20.36 5.18
C ASP A 22 -15.44 19.56 5.19
N GLY A 23 -15.38 18.48 5.96
CA GLY A 23 -14.20 17.63 6.13
C GLY A 23 -13.19 18.17 7.13
N THR A 24 -13.40 19.33 7.77
CA THR A 24 -12.49 19.84 8.81
C THR A 24 -12.61 19.05 10.11
N SER A 25 -11.57 19.05 10.96
CA SER A 25 -11.60 18.37 12.27
C SER A 25 -12.77 18.82 13.15
N ALA A 26 -13.54 17.87 13.67
CA ALA A 26 -14.54 18.06 14.74
C ALA A 26 -14.00 17.68 16.13
N TRP A 27 -12.81 17.08 16.22
CA TRP A 27 -12.17 16.76 17.51
C TRP A 27 -11.94 18.01 18.38
N SER A 28 -12.35 17.93 19.65
CA SER A 28 -12.27 19.00 20.65
C SER A 28 -11.61 18.58 21.96
N GLY A 29 -10.83 17.49 21.93
CA GLY A 29 -10.09 16.98 23.08
C GLY A 29 -8.90 17.87 23.48
N SER A 30 -8.13 17.39 24.45
CA SER A 30 -6.95 18.09 24.97
C SER A 30 -5.74 17.17 25.10
N PHE A 31 -4.55 17.75 25.04
CA PHE A 31 -3.30 17.02 25.24
C PHE A 31 -2.81 17.14 26.70
N PRO A 32 -2.08 16.15 27.22
CA PRO A 32 -1.79 14.87 26.58
C PRO A 32 -2.94 13.87 26.73
N PHE A 33 -3.02 12.92 25.79
CA PHE A 33 -3.93 11.77 25.85
C PHE A 33 -3.19 10.49 25.45
N ARG A 34 -3.83 9.34 25.65
CA ARG A 34 -3.35 8.02 25.20
C ARG A 34 -4.22 7.51 24.06
N LEU A 35 -3.62 6.83 23.09
CA LEU A 35 -4.32 6.16 22.00
C LEU A 35 -3.83 4.72 21.89
N ARG A 36 -4.72 3.76 21.73
CA ARG A 36 -4.37 2.33 21.67
C ARG A 36 -4.78 1.73 20.34
N GLY A 37 -3.86 0.97 19.73
CA GLY A 37 -4.19 0.22 18.53
C GLY A 37 -3.09 -0.76 18.14
N VAL A 38 -3.40 -1.57 17.13
CA VAL A 38 -2.43 -2.45 16.49
C VAL A 38 -1.71 -1.70 15.38
N LEU A 39 -0.38 -1.84 15.34
CA LEU A 39 0.43 -1.33 14.23
C LEU A 39 0.10 -2.09 12.94
N LEU A 40 -0.34 -1.37 11.90
CA LEU A 40 -0.73 -1.99 10.65
C LEU A 40 0.45 -2.24 9.70
N ASN A 41 1.51 -1.45 9.79
CA ASN A 41 2.68 -1.55 8.92
C ASN A 41 3.98 -1.50 9.72
N ASN A 42 5.06 -2.02 9.14
CA ASN A 42 6.39 -1.81 9.68
C ASN A 42 6.84 -0.35 9.42
N PRO A 43 7.67 0.22 10.29
CA PRO A 43 8.28 1.54 10.11
C PRO A 43 8.85 1.80 8.71
N GLU A 44 9.49 0.79 8.12
CA GLU A 44 10.17 0.86 6.83
C GLU A 44 9.28 0.67 5.58
N ASP A 45 7.98 0.38 5.76
CA ASP A 45 7.14 -0.05 4.64
C ASP A 45 6.68 1.11 3.73
N LEU A 46 6.58 2.34 4.26
CA LEU A 46 5.88 3.45 3.59
C LEU A 46 6.83 4.56 3.11
N LEU A 47 7.51 5.23 4.04
CA LEU A 47 8.34 6.43 3.79
C LEU A 47 9.84 6.14 3.91
N ASP A 48 10.69 7.11 3.55
CA ASP A 48 12.15 6.98 3.66
C ASP A 48 12.70 7.62 4.94
N PRO A 49 13.06 6.84 5.97
CA PRO A 49 13.61 7.44 7.18
C PRO A 49 15.09 7.82 7.04
N THR A 50 15.72 7.71 5.86
CA THR A 50 17.14 8.02 5.67
C THR A 50 17.42 9.48 6.03
N PRO A 51 18.32 9.77 6.98
CA PRO A 51 18.63 11.14 7.40
C PRO A 51 19.25 11.95 6.26
N ASN A 52 18.67 13.12 5.99
CA ASN A 52 19.18 14.08 5.03
C ASN A 52 18.79 15.52 5.45
N PHE A 53 19.53 16.07 6.41
CA PHE A 53 19.34 17.43 6.88
C PHE A 53 19.66 18.44 5.78
N LEU A 54 18.74 19.35 5.54
CA LEU A 54 18.86 20.43 4.57
C LEU A 54 18.51 21.75 5.27
N PRO A 55 19.47 22.68 5.47
CA PRO A 55 19.17 23.98 6.08
C PRO A 55 18.31 24.83 5.15
N TRP A 56 17.58 25.82 5.69
CA TRP A 56 16.76 26.75 4.89
C TRP A 56 17.54 27.42 3.75
N ASP A 57 18.79 27.80 4.01
CA ASP A 57 19.75 28.35 3.04
C ASP A 57 19.17 29.45 2.15
N GLY A 58 18.61 30.49 2.79
CA GLY A 58 17.99 31.61 2.07
C GLY A 58 16.80 31.23 1.18
N GLY A 59 16.23 30.03 1.34
CA GLY A 59 15.14 29.50 0.55
C GLY A 59 15.56 28.48 -0.51
N ALA A 60 16.86 28.17 -0.66
CA ALA A 60 17.33 27.17 -1.62
C ALA A 60 16.74 25.78 -1.38
N ASN A 61 16.36 25.47 -0.14
CA ASN A 61 15.72 24.20 0.23
C ASN A 61 14.23 24.33 0.56
N ALA A 62 13.57 25.41 0.14
CA ALA A 62 12.14 25.61 0.42
C ALA A 62 11.28 24.40 0.02
N GLY A 63 10.47 23.90 0.96
CA GLY A 63 9.58 22.75 0.79
C GLY A 63 10.27 21.38 0.71
N ARG A 64 11.61 21.31 0.83
CA ARG A 64 12.34 20.03 0.76
C ARG A 64 12.39 19.36 2.14
N MET A 65 11.85 18.15 2.20
CA MET A 65 11.93 17.28 3.38
C MET A 65 13.21 16.43 3.36
N GLY A 66 13.62 15.96 4.54
CA GLY A 66 14.70 14.99 4.72
C GLY A 66 14.14 13.58 4.89
N GLY A 67 14.61 12.86 5.91
CA GLY A 67 13.97 11.60 6.30
C GLY A 67 12.50 11.80 6.72
N GLU A 68 11.64 10.85 6.40
CA GLU A 68 10.24 10.82 6.75
C GLU A 68 9.85 9.42 7.24
N TRP A 69 8.96 9.36 8.22
CA TRP A 69 8.56 8.13 8.90
C TRP A 69 7.06 8.11 9.15
N GLN A 70 6.42 6.96 8.98
CA GLN A 70 4.98 6.82 9.20
C GLN A 70 4.58 5.40 9.59
N VAL A 71 3.69 5.30 10.57
CA VAL A 71 2.95 4.08 10.89
C VAL A 71 1.47 4.38 11.10
N PHE A 72 0.63 3.37 10.89
CA PHE A 72 -0.79 3.43 11.20
C PHE A 72 -1.11 2.53 12.38
N LEU A 73 -1.99 3.02 13.26
CA LEU A 73 -2.60 2.24 14.33
C LEU A 73 -4.07 2.06 14.03
N GLN A 74 -4.60 0.86 14.21
CA GLN A 74 -6.03 0.59 14.14
C GLN A 74 -6.59 0.22 15.51
N ALA A 75 -7.77 0.76 15.82
CA ALA A 75 -8.52 0.41 17.02
C ALA A 75 -8.72 -1.11 17.14
N VAL A 76 -8.62 -1.63 18.37
CA VAL A 76 -8.95 -3.01 18.72
C VAL A 76 -10.07 -3.13 19.75
N ASP A 77 -10.41 -2.02 20.42
CA ASP A 77 -11.48 -2.01 21.41
C ASP A 77 -12.84 -2.09 20.68
N PRO A 78 -13.78 -2.96 21.10
CA PRO A 78 -15.04 -3.20 20.37
C PRO A 78 -15.93 -1.96 20.14
N GLU A 79 -15.82 -0.94 21.00
CA GLU A 79 -16.59 0.30 20.92
C GLU A 79 -15.87 1.42 20.14
N ASP A 80 -14.61 1.19 19.76
CA ASP A 80 -13.81 2.11 18.95
C ASP A 80 -13.70 1.60 17.50
N ARG A 81 -13.53 2.53 16.56
CA ARG A 81 -13.39 2.20 15.14
C ARG A 81 -12.56 3.26 14.44
N GLY A 82 -11.80 2.80 13.46
CA GLY A 82 -10.92 3.63 12.65
C GLY A 82 -9.46 3.37 12.98
N GLY A 83 -8.60 4.14 12.33
CA GLY A 83 -7.20 4.17 12.64
C GLY A 83 -6.62 5.56 12.59
N THR A 84 -5.35 5.69 12.95
CA THR A 84 -4.66 6.98 13.04
C THR A 84 -3.22 6.80 12.61
N ALA A 85 -2.74 7.71 11.77
CA ALA A 85 -1.33 7.73 11.42
C ALA A 85 -0.53 8.49 12.47
N CYS A 86 0.61 7.92 12.84
CA CYS A 86 1.71 8.65 13.46
C CYS A 86 2.72 8.99 12.38
N TRP A 87 3.12 10.26 12.28
CA TRP A 87 4.02 10.73 11.24
C TRP A 87 5.08 11.67 11.79
N MET A 88 6.27 11.55 11.21
CA MET A 88 7.44 12.37 11.52
C MET A 88 8.15 12.77 10.23
N GLY A 89 8.67 13.99 10.20
CA GLY A 89 9.46 14.49 9.08
C GLY A 89 10.68 15.28 9.56
N GLN A 90 11.80 15.08 8.88
CA GLN A 90 12.99 15.90 9.02
C GLN A 90 12.86 17.15 8.14
N ASN A 91 13.44 18.25 8.57
CA ASN A 91 13.47 19.53 7.84
C ASN A 91 12.16 20.35 7.81
N TYR A 92 11.35 20.32 8.88
CA TYR A 92 10.19 21.23 8.99
C TYR A 92 10.56 22.71 8.86
N GLY A 93 11.78 23.09 9.23
CA GLY A 93 12.32 24.43 9.01
C GLY A 93 12.24 24.92 7.56
N ASN A 94 12.15 24.01 6.60
CA ASN A 94 12.02 24.33 5.17
C ASN A 94 10.59 24.63 4.73
N LEU A 95 9.60 24.50 5.60
CA LEU A 95 8.22 24.88 5.30
C LEU A 95 8.13 26.39 5.05
N ALA A 96 7.29 26.78 4.09
CA ALA A 96 7.21 28.14 3.59
C ALA A 96 6.80 29.19 4.63
N TRP A 97 6.21 28.77 5.75
CA TRP A 97 5.82 29.63 6.89
C TRP A 97 6.79 29.58 8.07
N LEU A 98 7.73 28.63 8.12
CA LEU A 98 8.72 28.51 9.19
C LEU A 98 10.05 29.17 8.82
N ARG A 99 10.62 28.81 7.66
CA ARG A 99 11.86 29.40 7.12
C ARG A 99 13.02 29.44 8.13
N ASN A 100 13.15 28.41 8.97
CA ASN A 100 14.10 28.38 10.08
C ASN A 100 14.74 27.00 10.26
N SER A 101 16.02 26.88 9.92
CA SER A 101 16.80 25.64 10.05
C SER A 101 16.86 25.09 11.48
N GLU A 102 16.68 25.93 12.50
CA GLU A 102 16.69 25.50 13.91
C GLU A 102 15.47 24.65 14.28
N LEU A 103 14.40 24.68 13.46
CA LEU A 103 13.20 23.84 13.61
C LEU A 103 13.34 22.51 12.85
N SER A 104 14.56 22.06 12.60
CA SER A 104 14.84 20.86 11.81
C SER A 104 15.82 19.96 12.54
N TYR A 105 15.48 18.67 12.63
CA TYR A 105 16.40 17.67 13.17
C TYR A 105 17.67 17.60 12.33
N THR A 106 18.83 17.74 12.97
CA THR A 106 20.11 17.32 12.38
C THR A 106 20.06 15.81 12.08
N ASN A 107 20.93 15.31 11.20
CA ASN A 107 20.99 13.87 10.90
C ASN A 107 21.16 13.00 12.16
N ARG A 108 21.99 13.44 13.10
CA ARG A 108 22.20 12.70 14.36
C ARG A 108 20.95 12.70 15.23
N ALA A 109 20.31 13.86 15.39
CA ALA A 109 19.08 13.98 16.18
C ALA A 109 17.94 13.16 15.56
N TRP A 110 17.77 13.22 14.23
CA TRP A 110 16.79 12.42 13.51
C TRP A 110 16.96 10.93 13.75
N VAL A 111 18.20 10.41 13.67
CA VAL A 111 18.47 8.99 13.98
C VAL A 111 18.08 8.65 15.42
N SER A 112 18.32 9.54 16.39
CA SER A 112 17.87 9.34 17.77
C SER A 112 16.35 9.29 17.91
N GLU A 113 15.62 10.17 17.21
CA GLU A 113 14.16 10.18 17.21
C GLU A 113 13.56 8.93 16.58
N ILE A 114 14.08 8.50 15.42
CA ILE A 114 13.61 7.27 14.78
C ILE A 114 13.90 6.05 15.64
N LEU A 115 15.06 5.97 16.30
CA LEU A 115 15.34 4.88 17.25
C LEU A 115 14.36 4.89 18.44
N ARG A 116 14.01 6.06 18.96
CA ARG A 116 13.02 6.24 20.04
C ARG A 116 11.63 5.79 19.64
N LEU A 117 11.21 6.04 18.40
CA LEU A 117 9.89 5.68 17.89
C LEU A 117 9.81 4.21 17.43
N GLU A 118 10.92 3.63 17.02
CA GLU A 118 10.97 2.24 16.55
C GLU A 118 11.19 1.19 17.65
N HIS A 119 11.55 1.60 18.87
CA HIS A 119 11.83 0.65 19.96
C HIS A 119 11.05 0.99 21.22
N ASP A 120 10.50 -0.06 21.82
CA ASP A 120 9.92 0.03 23.15
C ASP A 120 11.00 0.40 24.18
N PRO A 121 10.80 1.46 24.98
CA PRO A 121 11.83 1.98 25.87
C PRO A 121 12.13 1.05 27.07
N GLU A 122 11.20 0.15 27.42
CA GLU A 122 11.35 -0.74 28.57
C GLU A 122 12.05 -2.04 28.19
N THR A 123 11.69 -2.62 27.04
CA THR A 123 12.15 -3.94 26.61
C THR A 123 13.22 -3.89 25.51
N GLY A 124 13.35 -2.75 24.81
CA GLY A 124 14.16 -2.65 23.60
C GLY A 124 13.58 -3.42 22.40
N HIS A 125 12.34 -3.90 22.50
CA HIS A 125 11.65 -4.57 21.39
C HIS A 125 11.48 -3.59 20.22
N ARG A 126 11.91 -3.99 19.02
CA ARG A 126 11.66 -3.21 17.81
C ARG A 126 10.21 -3.42 17.37
N PHE A 127 9.43 -2.36 17.31
CA PHE A 127 8.03 -2.41 16.90
C PHE A 127 7.85 -2.97 15.49
N ARG A 128 6.85 -3.82 15.31
CA ARG A 128 6.48 -4.47 14.06
C ARG A 128 4.98 -4.39 13.80
N ALA A 129 4.62 -4.54 12.52
CA ALA A 129 3.23 -4.75 12.14
C ALA A 129 2.64 -5.93 12.93
N GLY A 130 1.45 -5.75 13.49
CA GLY A 130 0.79 -6.71 14.36
C GLY A 130 1.11 -6.58 15.84
N ASP A 131 2.00 -5.67 16.26
CA ASP A 131 2.16 -5.37 17.68
C ASP A 131 1.00 -4.51 18.19
N LEU A 132 0.49 -4.82 19.39
CA LEU A 132 -0.44 -3.96 20.12
C LEU A 132 0.34 -2.96 20.95
N VAL A 133 0.07 -1.68 20.74
CA VAL A 133 0.80 -0.58 21.37
C VAL A 133 -0.16 0.45 21.97
N GLU A 134 0.38 1.22 22.90
CA GLU A 134 -0.24 2.45 23.39
C GLU A 134 0.67 3.63 23.05
N VAL A 135 0.09 4.71 22.55
CA VAL A 135 0.80 5.94 22.21
C VAL A 135 0.46 7.00 23.25
N THR A 136 1.47 7.56 23.91
CA THR A 136 1.32 8.83 24.65
C THR A 136 1.42 9.97 23.65
N VAL A 137 0.32 10.69 23.44
CA VAL A 137 0.19 11.76 22.46
C VAL A 137 0.25 13.10 23.17
N ARG A 138 1.21 13.95 22.76
CA ARG A 138 1.37 15.32 23.26
C ARG A 138 0.95 16.38 22.26
N GLN A 139 0.84 15.99 21.00
CA GLN A 139 0.42 16.86 19.91
C GLN A 139 -0.20 16.04 18.77
N SER A 140 -1.11 16.66 18.03
CA SER A 140 -1.66 16.12 16.80
C SER A 140 -2.07 17.27 15.87
N LEU A 141 -1.93 17.07 14.56
CA LEU A 141 -2.34 18.05 13.57
C LEU A 141 -3.36 17.45 12.61
N PHE A 142 -4.41 18.22 12.36
CA PHE A 142 -5.34 17.94 11.29
C PHE A 142 -4.77 18.45 9.96
N TYR A 143 -4.83 17.61 8.94
CA TYR A 143 -4.46 17.98 7.58
C TYR A 143 -5.34 17.20 6.59
N GLY A 144 -6.18 17.93 5.84
CA GLY A 144 -6.81 17.38 4.65
C GLY A 144 -7.77 16.20 4.90
N GLY A 145 -8.54 16.26 5.99
CA GLY A 145 -9.59 15.28 6.33
C GLY A 145 -9.16 14.21 7.34
N LYS A 146 -7.88 14.20 7.72
CA LYS A 146 -7.32 13.28 8.72
C LYS A 146 -6.55 14.02 9.80
N ARG A 147 -6.59 13.52 11.03
CA ARG A 147 -5.76 14.00 12.14
C ARG A 147 -4.60 13.04 12.41
N ASN A 148 -3.38 13.53 12.29
CA ASN A 148 -2.16 12.77 12.53
C ASN A 148 -1.61 13.03 13.91
N ILE A 149 -1.10 11.99 14.56
CA ILE A 149 -0.18 12.16 15.69
C ILE A 149 1.17 12.57 15.12
N ASN A 150 1.71 13.69 15.59
CA ASN A 150 3.02 14.22 15.22
C ASN A 150 3.50 15.23 16.28
N GLU A 151 4.63 15.89 16.04
CA GLU A 151 5.25 16.85 16.97
C GLU A 151 4.91 18.32 16.65
N GLY A 152 3.82 18.57 15.92
CA GLY A 152 3.33 19.93 15.69
C GLY A 152 4.25 20.83 14.84
N HIS A 153 5.06 20.22 13.95
CA HIS A 153 6.12 20.91 13.20
C HIS A 153 7.20 21.55 14.09
N SER A 154 7.38 21.02 15.31
CA SER A 154 8.42 21.42 16.25
C SER A 154 9.38 20.27 16.51
N ILE A 155 10.60 20.59 16.96
CA ILE A 155 11.59 19.62 17.44
C ILE A 155 11.80 19.72 18.96
N ASP A 156 10.94 20.48 19.65
CA ASP A 156 11.00 20.60 21.10
C ASP A 156 10.50 19.29 21.75
N PRO A 157 11.31 18.64 22.60
CA PRO A 157 10.96 17.37 23.23
C PRO A 157 9.65 17.37 24.03
N GLN A 158 9.10 18.54 24.38
CA GLN A 158 7.79 18.63 25.02
C GLN A 158 6.64 18.14 24.12
N TYR A 159 6.84 18.11 22.80
CA TYR A 159 5.83 17.66 21.82
C TYR A 159 6.01 16.20 21.39
N ASP A 160 7.06 15.52 21.85
CA ASP A 160 7.32 14.11 21.55
C ASP A 160 6.12 13.24 21.91
N PHE A 161 5.71 12.40 20.96
CA PHE A 161 4.83 11.26 21.25
C PHE A 161 5.67 10.00 21.41
N SER A 162 5.24 9.05 22.25
CA SER A 162 5.99 7.82 22.52
C SER A 162 5.11 6.59 22.44
N PHE A 163 5.70 5.47 22.02
CA PHE A 163 5.04 4.17 22.03
C PHE A 163 5.46 3.36 23.26
N THR A 164 4.51 2.62 23.81
CA THR A 164 4.73 1.55 24.78
C THR A 164 4.15 0.27 24.21
N LEU A 165 4.93 -0.81 24.26
CA LEU A 165 4.46 -2.13 23.86
C LEU A 165 3.47 -2.69 24.89
N LEU A 166 2.28 -3.09 24.44
CA LEU A 166 1.33 -3.82 25.28
C LEU A 166 1.40 -5.32 25.03
N SER A 167 1.52 -5.73 23.77
CA SER A 167 1.70 -7.13 23.38
C SER A 167 2.44 -7.22 22.05
N ALA A 168 3.60 -7.87 22.04
CA ALA A 168 4.28 -8.23 20.79
C ALA A 168 3.46 -9.29 20.03
N GLY A 169 3.45 -9.21 18.70
CA GLY A 169 2.83 -10.21 17.84
C GLY A 169 1.36 -10.47 18.13
N TYR A 170 0.62 -9.44 18.55
CA TYR A 170 -0.83 -9.51 18.80
C TYR A 170 -1.61 -10.00 17.57
N GLY A 171 -1.10 -9.68 16.37
CA GLY A 171 -1.68 -10.05 15.09
C GLY A 171 -2.33 -8.86 14.40
N LEU A 172 -2.32 -8.86 13.07
CA LEU A 172 -3.05 -7.85 12.30
C LEU A 172 -4.56 -8.13 12.38
N PRO A 173 -5.40 -7.09 12.41
CA PRO A 173 -6.84 -7.26 12.22
C PRO A 173 -7.14 -7.98 10.90
N GLU A 174 -8.07 -8.92 10.93
CA GLU A 174 -8.61 -9.53 9.71
C GLU A 174 -9.24 -8.42 8.85
N PRO A 175 -8.91 -8.33 7.56
CA PRO A 175 -9.37 -7.21 6.75
C PRO A 175 -10.86 -7.37 6.46
N GLU A 176 -11.64 -6.34 6.79
CA GLU A 176 -13.05 -6.30 6.43
C GLU A 176 -13.20 -6.20 4.91
N LEU A 177 -14.13 -6.97 4.34
CA LEU A 177 -14.42 -6.95 2.91
C LEU A 177 -15.24 -5.71 2.57
N VAL A 178 -14.65 -4.79 1.80
CA VAL A 178 -15.27 -3.51 1.44
C VAL A 178 -15.32 -3.38 -0.08
N PRO A 179 -16.47 -3.63 -0.74
CA PRO A 179 -16.60 -3.44 -2.17
C PRO A 179 -16.41 -1.97 -2.54
N LEU A 180 -15.91 -1.71 -3.75
CA LEU A 180 -15.59 -0.35 -4.17
C LEU A 180 -16.81 0.59 -4.18
N SER A 181 -18.02 0.04 -4.32
CA SER A 181 -19.30 0.75 -4.18
C SER A 181 -19.54 1.42 -2.84
N GLU A 182 -18.87 0.98 -1.77
CA GLU A 182 -18.97 1.61 -0.44
C GLU A 182 -18.04 2.82 -0.29
N LEU A 183 -17.04 2.96 -1.17
CA LEU A 183 -16.02 4.00 -1.08
C LEU A 183 -16.21 5.09 -2.14
N VAL A 184 -16.67 4.73 -3.33
CA VAL A 184 -16.81 5.65 -4.46
C VAL A 184 -18.10 5.38 -5.25
N ARG A 185 -18.70 6.45 -5.76
CA ARG A 185 -19.78 6.40 -6.75
C ARG A 185 -19.21 6.16 -8.14
N PRO A 186 -20.03 5.69 -9.11
CA PRO A 186 -19.65 5.73 -10.51
C PRO A 186 -19.32 7.16 -10.94
N ASP A 187 -18.33 7.30 -11.81
CA ASP A 187 -17.92 8.57 -12.42
C ASP A 187 -19.09 9.17 -13.21
N ASP A 188 -19.48 10.39 -12.85
CA ASP A 188 -20.55 11.15 -13.50
C ASP A 188 -20.04 12.10 -14.59
N GLY A 189 -18.72 12.14 -14.81
CA GLY A 189 -18.05 12.99 -15.79
C GLY A 189 -17.99 14.47 -15.40
N ASN A 190 -18.38 14.84 -14.18
CA ASN A 190 -18.36 16.22 -13.72
C ASN A 190 -17.09 16.53 -12.90
N PRO A 191 -16.17 17.37 -13.40
CA PRO A 191 -14.90 17.66 -12.70
C PRO A 191 -15.06 18.50 -11.43
N GLU A 192 -16.24 19.09 -11.20
CA GLU A 192 -16.55 19.89 -10.02
C GLU A 192 -16.99 19.05 -8.82
N THR A 193 -17.36 17.78 -9.06
CA THR A 193 -17.76 16.83 -8.01
C THR A 193 -16.62 15.87 -7.66
N SER A 194 -16.85 15.10 -6.60
CA SER A 194 -15.99 14.00 -6.19
C SER A 194 -16.86 12.77 -6.05
N GLU A 195 -16.37 11.66 -6.55
CA GLU A 195 -17.05 10.37 -6.59
C GLU A 195 -16.90 9.66 -5.25
N GLU A 196 -15.82 9.97 -4.54
CA GLU A 196 -15.57 9.53 -3.16
C GLU A 196 -16.78 9.80 -2.25
N ILE A 197 -17.18 8.77 -1.52
CA ILE A 197 -18.31 8.80 -0.60
C ILE A 197 -17.80 9.31 0.74
N PHE A 198 -17.95 10.62 0.93
CA PHE A 198 -17.70 11.29 2.19
C PHE A 198 -18.94 11.26 3.08
N ASP A 199 -18.79 10.83 4.33
CA ASP A 199 -19.84 10.83 5.35
C ASP A 199 -19.25 11.35 6.69
N PRO A 200 -19.58 12.60 7.09
CA PRO A 200 -19.02 13.19 8.30
C PRO A 200 -19.49 12.50 9.59
N THR A 201 -20.55 11.68 9.54
CA THR A 201 -20.97 10.87 10.68
C THR A 201 -20.09 9.62 10.88
N ARG A 202 -19.24 9.31 9.89
CA ARG A 202 -18.40 8.09 9.83
C ARG A 202 -19.22 6.80 9.96
N ALA A 203 -20.49 6.84 9.56
CA ALA A 203 -21.36 5.67 9.54
C ALA A 203 -21.18 4.85 8.26
N THR A 204 -20.81 5.51 7.16
CA THR A 204 -20.60 4.94 5.84
C THR A 204 -19.40 5.59 5.13
N GLY A 205 -19.14 5.19 3.89
CA GLY A 205 -18.16 5.86 3.05
C GLY A 205 -16.71 5.67 3.49
N CYS A 206 -15.80 6.41 2.86
CA CYS A 206 -14.38 6.33 3.16
C CYS A 206 -14.05 6.72 4.61
N GLU A 207 -14.82 7.65 5.19
CA GLU A 207 -14.65 8.09 6.58
C GLU A 207 -14.85 6.96 7.58
N HIS A 208 -15.79 6.05 7.33
CA HIS A 208 -16.03 4.90 8.21
C HIS A 208 -14.81 3.97 8.32
N TRP A 209 -14.03 3.88 7.25
CA TRP A 209 -12.93 2.94 7.06
C TRP A 209 -11.54 3.61 7.21
N GLN A 210 -11.48 4.93 7.42
CA GLN A 210 -10.23 5.69 7.42
C GLN A 210 -9.26 5.18 8.51
N GLY A 211 -8.03 4.87 8.11
CA GLY A 211 -6.96 4.32 8.93
C GLY A 211 -7.07 2.80 9.20
N MET A 212 -8.06 2.11 8.62
CA MET A 212 -8.28 0.68 8.86
C MET A 212 -7.72 -0.19 7.75
N ARG A 213 -7.38 -1.43 8.12
CA ARG A 213 -7.02 -2.51 7.21
C ARG A 213 -8.29 -3.13 6.59
N ILE A 214 -8.44 -2.99 5.28
CA ILE A 214 -9.59 -3.48 4.51
C ILE A 214 -9.16 -4.33 3.31
N ARG A 215 -10.08 -5.13 2.78
CA ARG A 215 -9.94 -5.86 1.51
C ARG A 215 -10.93 -5.31 0.50
N ILE A 216 -10.44 -4.76 -0.60
CA ILE A 216 -11.27 -4.35 -1.73
C ILE A 216 -11.23 -5.44 -2.80
N PRO A 217 -12.35 -6.14 -3.06
CA PRO A 217 -12.39 -7.21 -4.03
C PRO A 217 -12.59 -6.73 -5.46
N GLY A 218 -12.21 -7.57 -6.43
CA GLY A 218 -12.66 -7.44 -7.81
C GLY A 218 -12.05 -6.25 -8.58
N LEU A 219 -10.86 -5.82 -8.20
CA LEU A 219 -10.16 -4.69 -8.81
C LEU A 219 -9.43 -5.09 -10.10
N GLN A 220 -9.32 -4.14 -11.01
CA GLN A 220 -8.46 -4.19 -12.18
C GLN A 220 -7.66 -2.88 -12.27
N LEU A 221 -6.40 -2.96 -12.67
CA LEU A 221 -5.61 -1.75 -12.95
C LEU A 221 -6.09 -1.09 -14.23
N VAL A 222 -6.28 0.22 -14.16
CA VAL A 222 -6.68 1.02 -15.31
C VAL A 222 -5.44 1.28 -16.17
N SER A 223 -5.45 0.75 -17.39
CA SER A 223 -4.38 0.96 -18.37
C SER A 223 -4.78 1.89 -19.52
N ASP A 224 -6.01 2.40 -19.53
CA ASP A 224 -6.50 3.26 -20.60
C ASP A 224 -5.73 4.60 -20.63
N PRO A 225 -4.98 4.89 -21.71
CA PRO A 225 -4.20 6.12 -21.81
C PRO A 225 -5.04 7.39 -22.01
N ALA A 226 -6.35 7.26 -22.30
CA ALA A 226 -7.26 8.39 -22.54
C ALA A 226 -7.91 8.93 -21.26
N LEU A 227 -7.90 8.15 -20.18
CA LEU A 227 -8.53 8.52 -18.92
C LEU A 227 -7.66 9.58 -18.19
N THR A 228 -8.28 10.65 -17.68
CA THR A 228 -7.62 11.75 -16.92
C THR A 228 -8.28 11.99 -15.56
N ASN A 229 -7.50 12.26 -14.51
CA ASN A 229 -7.97 12.68 -13.19
C ASN A 229 -8.35 14.18 -13.16
N ARG A 230 -8.88 14.62 -12.00
CA ARG A 230 -9.35 15.99 -11.69
C ARG A 230 -8.36 17.13 -11.97
N LEU A 231 -7.06 16.84 -12.13
CA LEU A 231 -6.04 17.84 -12.46
C LEU A 231 -5.70 17.89 -13.96
N GLY A 232 -6.45 17.18 -14.81
CA GLY A 232 -6.15 17.01 -16.23
C GLY A 232 -4.94 16.11 -16.51
N ALA A 233 -4.39 15.47 -15.47
CA ALA A 233 -3.32 14.49 -15.62
C ALA A 233 -3.94 13.13 -15.95
N ARG A 234 -3.32 12.33 -16.82
CA ARG A 234 -3.74 10.93 -17.04
C ARG A 234 -3.89 10.23 -15.69
N PHE A 235 -4.89 9.36 -15.51
CA PHE A 235 -4.94 8.50 -14.32
C PHE A 235 -3.56 7.89 -14.09
N TYR A 236 -3.22 7.62 -12.84
CA TYR A 236 -1.84 7.22 -12.51
C TYR A 236 -1.40 5.95 -13.24
N GLY A 237 -2.37 5.20 -13.78
CA GLY A 237 -2.14 4.02 -14.59
C GLY A 237 -1.47 2.96 -13.75
N THR A 238 -0.50 2.27 -14.36
CA THR A 238 0.37 1.29 -13.69
C THR A 238 1.75 1.86 -13.35
N ASN A 239 2.02 3.13 -13.67
CA ASN A 239 3.36 3.72 -13.56
C ASN A 239 3.85 3.80 -12.10
N GLY A 240 2.92 3.95 -11.15
CA GLY A 240 3.26 3.95 -9.73
C GLY A 240 3.46 2.57 -9.12
N TRP A 241 3.36 1.49 -9.89
CA TRP A 241 3.63 0.12 -9.44
C TRP A 241 5.14 -0.13 -9.36
N ASN A 242 5.81 0.70 -8.55
CA ASN A 242 7.26 0.68 -8.42
C ASN A 242 7.66 1.16 -7.02
N PRO A 243 8.21 0.28 -6.18
CA PRO A 243 8.60 0.64 -4.81
C PRO A 243 9.75 1.64 -4.74
N ALA A 244 10.55 1.79 -5.80
CA ALA A 244 11.70 2.69 -5.84
C ALA A 244 11.34 4.15 -6.14
N LEU A 245 10.10 4.42 -6.61
CA LEU A 245 9.68 5.80 -6.89
C LEU A 245 9.50 6.61 -5.59
N PRO A 246 9.57 7.95 -5.63
CA PRO A 246 9.17 8.80 -4.52
C PRO A 246 7.71 8.59 -4.11
N TRP A 247 7.36 8.85 -2.85
CA TRP A 247 6.01 8.61 -2.29
C TRP A 247 4.89 9.06 -3.22
N GLY A 248 4.87 10.33 -3.63
CA GLY A 248 3.83 10.92 -4.50
C GLY A 248 3.71 10.31 -5.90
N GLN A 249 4.69 9.52 -6.34
CA GLN A 249 4.71 8.86 -7.65
C GLN A 249 4.31 7.38 -7.59
N ARG A 250 4.15 6.80 -6.39
CA ARG A 250 3.74 5.39 -6.19
C ARG A 250 2.23 5.14 -6.30
N ARG A 251 1.51 6.02 -6.98
CA ARG A 251 0.05 5.91 -7.13
C ARG A 251 -0.30 5.12 -8.37
N CYS A 252 -1.32 4.28 -8.27
CA CYS A 252 -1.94 3.56 -9.38
C CYS A 252 -3.44 3.79 -9.34
N THR A 253 -4.11 3.66 -10.48
CA THR A 253 -5.57 3.73 -10.56
C THR A 253 -6.15 2.34 -10.79
N VAL A 254 -7.19 2.01 -10.05
CA VAL A 254 -7.98 0.79 -10.22
C VAL A 254 -9.44 1.09 -10.48
N THR A 255 -10.15 0.11 -11.04
CA THR A 255 -11.60 0.07 -11.22
C THR A 255 -12.16 -1.29 -10.85
N ASP A 256 -13.44 -1.36 -10.52
CA ASP A 256 -14.21 -2.60 -10.38
C ASP A 256 -15.00 -2.95 -11.67
N GLY A 257 -14.83 -2.17 -12.75
CA GLY A 257 -15.56 -2.34 -14.01
C GLY A 257 -16.96 -1.73 -14.03
N ALA A 258 -17.43 -1.13 -12.94
CA ALA A 258 -18.73 -0.45 -12.85
C ALA A 258 -18.62 1.07 -13.04
N GLY A 259 -17.55 1.55 -13.67
CA GLY A 259 -17.28 2.99 -13.84
C GLY A 259 -16.82 3.69 -12.56
N ARG A 260 -16.39 2.94 -11.55
CA ARG A 260 -15.80 3.48 -10.31
C ARG A 260 -14.28 3.45 -10.42
N TYR A 261 -13.62 4.50 -9.93
CA TYR A 261 -12.17 4.61 -9.95
C TYR A 261 -11.62 4.93 -8.57
N PHE A 262 -10.49 4.32 -8.22
CA PHE A 262 -9.86 4.51 -6.91
C PHE A 262 -8.34 4.51 -6.99
N THR A 263 -7.70 5.13 -6.00
CA THR A 263 -6.25 5.20 -5.93
C THR A 263 -5.71 4.06 -5.06
N LEU A 264 -4.79 3.28 -5.62
CA LEU A 264 -3.90 2.42 -4.87
C LEU A 264 -2.55 3.11 -4.71
N ARG A 265 -1.89 2.93 -3.56
CA ARG A 265 -0.52 3.35 -3.34
C ARG A 265 0.39 2.16 -3.06
N HIS A 266 1.46 2.07 -3.83
CA HIS A 266 2.46 1.00 -3.70
C HIS A 266 3.38 1.27 -2.49
N PRO A 267 3.68 0.26 -1.64
CA PRO A 267 4.63 0.39 -0.54
C PRO A 267 6.09 0.39 -1.04
N ARG A 268 7.07 0.44 -0.13
CA ARG A 268 8.51 0.36 -0.42
C ARG A 268 9.01 -1.06 -0.69
N TYR A 269 8.25 -2.07 -0.33
CA TYR A 269 8.58 -3.46 -0.66
C TYR A 269 7.86 -3.89 -1.94
N SER A 270 8.36 -4.95 -2.59
CA SER A 270 7.73 -5.47 -3.80
C SER A 270 6.43 -6.19 -3.49
N LEU A 271 5.35 -5.84 -4.21
CA LEU A 271 4.10 -6.59 -4.24
C LEU A 271 4.07 -7.66 -5.35
N GLY A 272 5.22 -7.94 -5.98
CA GLY A 272 5.31 -8.77 -7.18
C GLY A 272 5.12 -7.98 -8.48
N PRO A 273 4.99 -8.68 -9.62
CA PRO A 273 4.74 -8.05 -10.91
C PRO A 273 3.39 -7.33 -10.91
N VAL A 274 3.22 -6.38 -11.83
CA VAL A 274 1.92 -5.71 -12.06
C VAL A 274 0.84 -6.78 -12.31
N PRO A 275 -0.23 -6.84 -11.51
CA PRO A 275 -1.30 -7.81 -11.70
C PRO A 275 -1.92 -7.69 -13.10
N SER A 276 -2.05 -8.82 -13.79
CA SER A 276 -2.84 -8.93 -15.01
C SER A 276 -4.23 -9.48 -14.68
N GLY A 277 -5.28 -8.75 -15.04
CA GLY A 277 -6.67 -9.16 -14.80
C GLY A 277 -7.23 -8.70 -13.45
N VAL A 278 -8.23 -9.43 -12.96
CA VAL A 278 -8.93 -9.13 -11.70
C VAL A 278 -8.12 -9.60 -10.50
N PHE A 279 -8.09 -8.80 -9.44
CA PHE A 279 -7.45 -9.14 -8.17
C PHE A 279 -8.17 -8.44 -7.00
N ASP A 280 -7.91 -8.89 -5.78
CA ASP A 280 -8.28 -8.14 -4.59
C ASP A 280 -7.04 -7.46 -4.00
N ALA A 281 -7.24 -6.26 -3.44
CA ALA A 281 -6.20 -5.55 -2.72
C ALA A 281 -6.54 -5.52 -1.22
N ILE A 282 -5.59 -5.92 -0.39
CA ILE A 282 -5.66 -5.71 1.05
C ILE A 282 -4.70 -4.57 1.41
N GLY A 283 -5.16 -3.62 2.20
CA GLY A 283 -4.34 -2.47 2.56
C GLY A 283 -4.97 -1.57 3.61
N ILE A 284 -4.30 -0.47 3.89
CA ILE A 284 -4.74 0.55 4.85
C ILE A 284 -5.48 1.63 4.08
N LEU A 285 -6.77 1.86 4.37
CA LEU A 285 -7.47 2.98 3.78
C LEU A 285 -6.95 4.28 4.39
N ASN A 286 -6.40 5.14 3.57
CA ASN A 286 -5.82 6.42 3.97
C ASN A 286 -6.55 7.57 3.27
N GLN A 287 -6.38 8.77 3.81
CA GLN A 287 -6.68 10.01 3.11
C GLN A 287 -5.40 10.84 3.04
N GLU A 288 -5.02 11.22 1.83
CA GLU A 288 -3.85 12.03 1.52
C GLU A 288 -4.30 13.22 0.66
N SER A 289 -5.00 14.18 1.27
CA SER A 289 -5.35 15.43 0.60
C SER A 289 -4.15 16.37 0.63
N GLY A 290 -3.71 16.85 -0.54
CA GLY A 290 -2.65 17.86 -0.66
C GLY A 290 -3.06 19.27 -0.22
N SER A 291 -4.20 19.41 0.46
CA SER A 291 -4.81 20.67 0.85
C SER A 291 -5.33 20.60 2.27
N GLY A 292 -4.87 21.52 3.13
CA GLY A 292 -5.37 21.65 4.50
C GLY A 292 -6.83 22.14 4.61
N ILE A 293 -7.43 22.58 3.49
CA ILE A 293 -8.79 23.15 3.43
C ILE A 293 -9.81 22.21 2.75
N GLN A 294 -9.37 21.08 2.20
CA GLN A 294 -10.24 20.13 1.50
C GLN A 294 -10.08 18.76 2.16
N GLY A 295 -11.05 18.37 2.99
CA GLY A 295 -11.02 17.14 3.78
C GLY A 295 -12.07 16.10 3.39
N THR A 296 -12.75 16.29 2.25
CA THR A 296 -13.86 15.42 1.81
C THR A 296 -13.47 14.45 0.69
N ASN A 297 -12.18 14.43 0.30
CA ASN A 297 -11.65 13.53 -0.73
C ASN A 297 -10.13 13.32 -0.59
N GLY A 298 -9.53 12.62 -1.55
CA GLY A 298 -8.13 12.21 -1.54
C GLY A 298 -7.93 10.85 -0.88
N TYR A 299 -8.94 9.99 -0.88
CA TYR A 299 -8.82 8.65 -0.33
C TYR A 299 -8.02 7.72 -1.23
N GLU A 300 -7.27 6.83 -0.60
CA GLU A 300 -6.44 5.85 -1.27
C GLU A 300 -6.26 4.60 -0.40
N LEU A 301 -5.94 3.47 -1.04
CA LEU A 301 -5.53 2.28 -0.31
C LEU A 301 -4.01 2.14 -0.38
N ILE A 302 -3.34 2.22 0.77
CA ILE A 302 -1.92 1.85 0.88
C ILE A 302 -1.85 0.32 0.86
N VAL A 303 -1.38 -0.24 -0.24
CA VAL A 303 -1.49 -1.68 -0.50
C VAL A 303 -0.49 -2.45 0.36
N GLN A 304 -0.99 -3.47 1.05
CA GLN A 304 -0.18 -4.41 1.83
C GLN A 304 0.00 -5.75 1.12
N GLN A 305 -1.03 -6.21 0.42
CA GLN A 305 -1.06 -7.51 -0.23
C GLN A 305 -2.00 -7.50 -1.44
N ILE A 306 -1.65 -8.28 -2.45
CA ILE A 306 -2.51 -8.61 -3.58
C ILE A 306 -2.95 -10.07 -3.47
N VAL A 307 -4.24 -10.31 -3.70
CA VAL A 307 -4.83 -11.66 -3.75
C VAL A 307 -5.33 -11.88 -5.17
N LEU A 308 -4.67 -12.78 -5.89
CA LEU A 308 -5.13 -13.21 -7.21
C LEU A 308 -6.24 -14.25 -7.08
N PRO A 309 -7.15 -14.34 -8.06
CA PRO A 309 -8.08 -15.46 -8.16
C PRO A 309 -7.34 -16.79 -8.06
N PRO A 310 -7.94 -17.82 -7.45
CA PRO A 310 -7.33 -19.15 -7.43
C PRO A 310 -7.10 -19.61 -8.87
N PRO A 311 -5.97 -20.28 -9.17
CA PRO A 311 -5.72 -20.80 -10.51
C PRO A 311 -6.79 -21.84 -10.86
N GLU A 312 -7.29 -21.79 -12.09
CA GLU A 312 -8.15 -22.84 -12.61
C GLU A 312 -7.29 -24.09 -12.89
N VAL A 313 -7.70 -25.23 -12.33
CA VAL A 313 -7.13 -26.53 -12.69
C VAL A 313 -7.86 -27.01 -13.94
N ASP A 314 -7.13 -27.10 -15.05
CA ASP A 314 -7.63 -27.69 -16.28
C ASP A 314 -7.07 -29.10 -16.49
N ILE A 315 -7.89 -30.00 -17.04
CA ILE A 315 -7.50 -31.33 -17.46
C ILE A 315 -7.66 -31.39 -18.98
N ALA A 316 -6.54 -31.26 -19.68
CA ALA A 316 -6.48 -31.39 -21.13
C ALA A 316 -6.06 -32.80 -21.56
N ARG A 317 -6.66 -33.32 -22.64
CA ARG A 317 -6.13 -34.47 -23.35
C ARG A 317 -4.92 -34.01 -24.18
N ALA A 318 -3.80 -34.71 -24.08
CA ALA A 318 -2.60 -34.44 -24.86
C ALA A 318 -1.96 -35.73 -25.39
N VAL A 319 -1.21 -35.63 -26.49
CA VAL A 319 -0.32 -36.70 -26.96
C VAL A 319 1.10 -36.32 -26.53
N VAL A 320 1.73 -37.16 -25.71
CA VAL A 320 3.11 -36.95 -25.27
C VAL A 320 4.02 -37.89 -26.06
N VAL A 321 4.87 -37.32 -26.92
CA VAL A 321 5.94 -38.07 -27.59
C VAL A 321 7.22 -37.86 -26.79
N HIS A 322 7.81 -38.94 -26.30
CA HIS A 322 9.01 -38.86 -25.46
C HIS A 322 10.10 -39.83 -25.91
N TRP A 323 11.35 -39.48 -25.61
CA TRP A 323 12.54 -40.29 -25.85
C TRP A 323 13.58 -40.05 -24.74
N PRO A 324 14.60 -40.91 -24.58
CA PRO A 324 15.61 -40.73 -23.55
C PRO A 324 16.41 -39.42 -23.72
N ASP A 325 16.82 -38.81 -22.61
CA ASP A 325 17.53 -37.51 -22.59
C ASP A 325 18.97 -37.55 -23.12
N ASN A 326 19.49 -38.73 -23.47
CA ASN A 326 20.72 -38.87 -24.24
C ASN A 326 20.53 -38.53 -25.73
N GLY A 327 19.28 -38.40 -26.22
CA GLY A 327 18.93 -38.10 -27.60
C GLY A 327 18.81 -36.61 -27.92
N THR A 328 19.58 -35.74 -27.27
CA THR A 328 19.36 -34.28 -27.33
C THR A 328 19.87 -33.61 -28.60
N ALA A 329 20.71 -34.31 -29.35
CA ALA A 329 21.10 -33.93 -30.69
C ALA A 329 20.01 -34.23 -31.73
N TYR A 330 18.96 -34.99 -31.39
CA TYR A 330 17.92 -35.38 -32.34
C TYR A 330 16.79 -34.35 -32.40
N MET A 331 16.24 -34.18 -33.60
CA MET A 331 15.04 -33.39 -33.87
C MET A 331 13.84 -34.31 -34.05
N LEU A 332 12.72 -33.95 -33.42
CA LEU A 332 11.44 -34.63 -33.64
C LEU A 332 10.82 -34.14 -34.95
N GLU A 333 10.46 -35.09 -35.82
CA GLU A 333 9.74 -34.83 -37.06
C GLU A 333 8.39 -35.56 -37.07
N SER A 334 7.49 -35.08 -37.91
CA SER A 334 6.17 -35.68 -38.11
C SER A 334 5.75 -35.75 -39.56
N SER A 335 4.87 -36.69 -39.89
CA SER A 335 4.27 -36.86 -41.21
C SER A 335 2.80 -37.35 -41.11
N PRO A 336 1.91 -36.97 -42.04
CA PRO A 336 0.57 -37.54 -42.13
C PRO A 336 0.56 -39.00 -42.61
N GLN A 337 1.61 -39.47 -43.29
CA GLN A 337 1.69 -40.82 -43.84
C GLN A 337 3.05 -41.45 -43.53
N LEU A 338 3.07 -42.70 -43.06
CA LEU A 338 4.31 -43.39 -42.72
C LEU A 338 5.29 -43.50 -43.90
N ALA A 339 4.75 -43.64 -45.11
CA ALA A 339 5.52 -43.79 -46.35
C ALA A 339 5.90 -42.45 -47.02
N ASP A 340 5.56 -41.31 -46.42
CA ASP A 340 5.88 -40.00 -46.99
C ASP A 340 7.42 -39.80 -47.04
N PRO A 341 8.00 -39.47 -48.21
CA PRO A 341 9.42 -39.16 -48.30
C PRO A 341 9.80 -37.88 -47.55
N VAL A 342 8.85 -36.96 -47.31
CA VAL A 342 9.10 -35.67 -46.66
C VAL A 342 8.51 -35.67 -45.26
N TRP A 343 9.37 -35.42 -44.26
CA TRP A 343 8.96 -35.27 -42.87
C TRP A 343 9.26 -33.86 -42.41
N SER A 344 8.33 -33.26 -41.67
CA SER A 344 8.44 -31.88 -41.22
C SER A 344 8.84 -31.83 -39.74
N PRO A 345 9.77 -30.94 -39.35
CA PRO A 345 10.09 -30.70 -37.96
C PRO A 345 8.85 -30.35 -37.15
N VAL A 346 8.74 -30.87 -35.94
CA VAL A 346 7.69 -30.47 -35.00
C VAL A 346 8.10 -29.13 -34.38
N PRO A 347 7.34 -28.03 -34.58
CA PRO A 347 7.74 -26.69 -34.17
C PRO A 347 7.42 -26.40 -32.69
N LEU A 348 7.54 -27.42 -31.83
CA LEU A 348 7.26 -27.32 -30.41
C LEU A 348 8.53 -27.55 -29.60
N PRO A 349 8.70 -26.84 -28.48
CA PRO A 349 9.88 -26.99 -27.64
C PRO A 349 9.96 -28.41 -27.06
N VAL A 350 11.18 -28.94 -27.02
CA VAL A 350 11.49 -30.17 -26.29
C VAL A 350 11.68 -29.82 -24.83
N VAL A 351 10.85 -30.36 -23.96
CA VAL A 351 10.97 -30.24 -22.50
C VAL A 351 11.77 -31.43 -21.98
N ARG A 352 12.66 -31.20 -21.01
CA ARG A 352 13.36 -32.27 -20.29
C ARG A 352 12.76 -32.44 -18.91
N ALA A 353 12.28 -33.65 -18.62
CA ALA A 353 11.84 -34.02 -17.28
C ALA A 353 12.08 -35.51 -17.06
N GLU A 354 12.49 -35.88 -15.85
CA GLU A 354 12.62 -37.29 -15.42
C GLU A 354 13.49 -38.17 -16.35
N GLY A 355 14.61 -37.63 -16.85
CA GLY A 355 15.52 -38.36 -17.74
C GLY A 355 14.97 -38.58 -19.15
N ARG A 356 13.93 -37.84 -19.55
CA ARG A 356 13.31 -37.90 -20.87
C ARG A 356 13.24 -36.52 -21.53
N CYS A 357 13.44 -36.51 -22.83
CA CYS A 357 12.99 -35.44 -23.70
C CYS A 357 11.53 -35.71 -24.09
N MET A 358 10.67 -34.70 -24.04
CA MET A 358 9.27 -34.82 -24.39
C MET A 358 8.76 -33.61 -25.17
N VAL A 359 7.82 -33.87 -26.07
CA VAL A 359 7.01 -32.86 -26.75
C VAL A 359 5.55 -33.16 -26.46
N VAL A 360 4.83 -32.17 -25.95
CA VAL A 360 3.39 -32.25 -25.67
C VAL A 360 2.65 -31.68 -26.86
N LEU A 361 1.83 -32.51 -27.50
CA LEU A 361 1.07 -32.16 -28.70
C LEU A 361 -0.42 -32.07 -28.36
N PRO A 362 -1.15 -31.10 -28.94
CA PRO A 362 -2.60 -31.14 -28.90
C PRO A 362 -3.09 -32.39 -29.68
N PRO A 363 -4.11 -33.10 -29.18
CA PRO A 363 -4.71 -34.21 -29.91
C PRO A 363 -5.32 -33.67 -31.20
N GLN A 364 -5.09 -34.36 -32.30
CA GLN A 364 -5.68 -34.04 -33.60
C GLN A 364 -6.57 -35.19 -34.04
N GLU A 365 -7.62 -34.90 -34.80
CA GLU A 365 -8.50 -35.92 -35.37
C GLU A 365 -7.80 -36.74 -36.47
N ALA A 366 -6.74 -36.19 -37.06
CA ALA A 366 -5.94 -36.85 -38.09
C ALA A 366 -4.78 -37.65 -37.50
N GLN A 367 -4.56 -38.84 -38.05
CA GLN A 367 -3.39 -39.66 -37.73
C GLN A 367 -2.10 -38.94 -38.13
N ARG A 368 -1.10 -38.99 -37.25
CA ARG A 368 0.28 -38.53 -37.51
C ARG A 368 1.28 -39.58 -37.05
N TYR A 369 2.39 -39.65 -37.78
CA TYR A 369 3.53 -40.49 -37.48
C TYR A 369 4.68 -39.61 -37.00
N PHE A 370 5.54 -40.16 -36.14
CA PHE A 370 6.66 -39.44 -35.53
C PHE A 370 7.96 -40.24 -35.69
N ARG A 371 9.07 -39.51 -35.87
CA ARG A 371 10.41 -40.08 -35.86
C ARG A 371 11.42 -39.09 -35.30
N LEU A 372 12.56 -39.61 -34.88
CA LEU A 372 13.73 -38.80 -34.53
C LEU A 372 14.69 -38.77 -35.73
N ARG A 373 15.19 -37.59 -36.07
CA ARG A 373 16.22 -37.38 -37.09
C ARG A 373 17.42 -36.69 -36.47
N MET A 374 18.62 -37.17 -36.76
CA MET A 374 19.85 -36.43 -36.47
C MET A 374 19.98 -35.28 -37.49
N PRO A 375 20.19 -34.02 -37.06
CA PRO A 375 20.24 -32.83 -37.90
C PRO A 375 21.09 -32.97 -39.15
#